data_AF-A0A7Y2B1A4-F1
#
_entry.id   AF-A0A7Y2B1A4-F1
#
_cell.length_a   1.000
_cell.length_b   1.000
_cell.length_c   1.000
_cell.angle_alpha   90.00
_cell.angle_beta   90.00
_cell.angle_gamma   90.00
#
_symmetry.space_group_name_H-M   'P 1'
#
loop_
_entity.id
_entity.type
_entity.pdbx_description
1 polymer ?
#
loop_
_entity_poly.entity_id
_entity_poly.type
_entity_poly.pdbx_seq_one_letter_code
_entity_poly.pdbx_strand_id
1 'polypeptide(L)'
;MSLSSLVRTPVRPVSVLLFALALLLSFALPQNARADQYALSFVGDLWFPADSGGCGGTPIVGGSDVWGYTAPDGTEYAIMGILTGVAVVRIPDMTVIQTIAGPQNNDCYYHRDIKTYQNYAYVVSENTGTNQGIQILDLSTLPDSVRVVGSYTTASDTRSHNLSIDTATGYMYVCKQNYSGFRVISLANPESPVDVGFAATPDIHDVYARNDTVYVSEGWNGTFSLFNAANKASPTLITRLTVPSAGYAHNAWASVDGQHMLTTEETSSKTVKVWNIADPLSITQVGSWLGGSNLAHNVQVEGDFAFVSHYSYGVSVLDISTPSTPVEVAHYDTYPASDATAFWGCWGVYPHTTTGYVYTSDIEGKLTVLRFDNVTGVAGAADAGGADDSGSDVVPEVAHALTNAPNPFNPRTVISFALREPAPVDLTIFDSAGRVVRSLVQGEFADAGTNAREWNGNDDAGRPVASGKYYYRLAAAGDRPFTITRPMVLIR
;
A
#
# COMPACT_ATOMS: atom_id res chain seq x y z
N MET A 1 -71.24 5.59 -30.52
CA MET A 1 -72.61 5.13 -30.23
C MET A 1 -72.68 3.66 -30.60
N SER A 2 -73.07 2.68 -29.80
CA SER A 2 -73.61 2.62 -28.44
C SER A 2 -73.67 1.12 -28.06
N LEU A 3 -73.13 0.76 -26.88
CA LEU A 3 -73.62 -0.21 -25.85
C LEU A 3 -74.03 -1.64 -26.31
N SER A 4 -73.80 -2.74 -25.58
CA SER A 4 -73.31 -3.00 -24.23
C SER A 4 -73.24 -4.52 -24.01
N SER A 5 -72.19 -4.95 -23.30
CA SER A 5 -72.05 -6.13 -22.43
C SER A 5 -73.29 -6.99 -22.09
N LEU A 6 -73.12 -8.31 -22.12
CA LEU A 6 -73.73 -9.21 -21.12
C LEU A 6 -72.74 -10.29 -20.65
N VAL A 7 -72.92 -10.68 -19.39
CA VAL A 7 -72.00 -11.33 -18.45
C VAL A 7 -72.22 -12.86 -18.36
N ARG A 8 -71.10 -13.60 -18.26
CA ARG A 8 -70.73 -14.89 -17.57
C ARG A 8 -71.86 -15.81 -17.02
N THR A 9 -71.84 -17.16 -16.93
CA THR A 9 -70.94 -18.36 -17.10
C THR A 9 -71.79 -19.59 -16.61
N PRO A 10 -71.37 -20.88 -16.48
CA PRO A 10 -70.25 -21.67 -17.06
C PRO A 10 -70.68 -23.08 -17.60
N VAL A 11 -69.86 -23.73 -18.44
CA VAL A 11 -69.74 -25.21 -18.47
C VAL A 11 -68.25 -25.57 -18.64
N ARG A 12 -67.76 -26.43 -17.75
CA ARG A 12 -66.36 -26.89 -17.67
C ARG A 12 -65.95 -27.75 -18.88
N PRO A 13 -64.65 -27.78 -19.20
CA PRO A 13 -63.99 -29.08 -19.18
C PRO A 13 -62.62 -29.09 -18.50
N VAL A 14 -62.42 -30.19 -17.77
CA VAL A 14 -61.21 -31.03 -17.66
C VAL A 14 -59.88 -30.32 -17.44
N SER A 15 -59.42 -30.42 -16.20
CA SER A 15 -58.06 -30.19 -15.73
C SER A 15 -57.05 -31.10 -16.44
N VAL A 16 -56.11 -30.51 -17.18
CA VAL A 16 -54.78 -31.10 -17.40
C VAL A 16 -53.78 -30.10 -16.84
N LEU A 17 -53.38 -30.35 -15.60
CA LEU A 17 -52.38 -29.58 -14.89
C LEU A 17 -51.00 -30.13 -15.30
N LEU A 18 -50.34 -29.46 -16.25
CA LEU A 18 -48.91 -29.67 -16.51
C LEU A 18 -48.15 -28.95 -15.39
N PHE A 19 -47.72 -29.70 -14.38
CA PHE A 19 -46.71 -29.25 -13.42
C PHE A 19 -45.37 -29.13 -14.15
N ALA A 20 -45.04 -27.92 -14.61
CA ALA A 20 -43.65 -27.56 -14.86
C ALA A 20 -43.00 -27.29 -13.49
N LEU A 21 -42.35 -28.31 -12.93
CA LEU A 21 -41.48 -28.17 -11.78
C LEU A 21 -40.24 -27.38 -12.24
N ALA A 22 -40.30 -26.05 -12.14
CA ALA A 22 -39.11 -25.22 -12.22
C ALA A 22 -38.30 -25.52 -10.96
N LEU A 23 -37.30 -26.40 -11.10
CA LEU A 23 -36.25 -26.56 -10.11
C LEU A 23 -35.51 -25.21 -10.05
N LEU A 24 -35.87 -24.37 -9.09
CA LEU A 24 -35.02 -23.27 -8.63
C LEU A 24 -33.80 -23.92 -7.97
N LEU A 25 -32.82 -24.30 -8.80
CA LEU A 25 -31.45 -24.36 -8.34
C LEU A 25 -31.09 -22.92 -7.96
N SER A 26 -31.25 -22.62 -6.67
CA SER A 26 -30.46 -21.58 -6.04
C SER A 26 -29.01 -21.98 -6.26
N PHE A 27 -28.39 -21.45 -7.31
CA PHE A 27 -26.95 -21.27 -7.29
C PHE A 27 -26.69 -20.32 -6.14
N ALA A 28 -26.41 -20.88 -4.96
CA ALA A 28 -25.56 -20.18 -4.03
C ALA A 28 -24.33 -19.80 -4.86
N LEU A 29 -24.14 -18.50 -5.10
CA LEU A 29 -22.87 -17.98 -5.57
C LEU A 29 -21.81 -18.67 -4.70
N PRO A 30 -20.74 -19.24 -5.27
CA PRO A 30 -19.68 -19.76 -4.43
C PRO A 30 -19.29 -18.61 -3.50
N GLN A 31 -19.47 -18.79 -2.19
CA GLN A 31 -18.78 -17.95 -1.22
C GLN A 31 -17.32 -17.95 -1.68
N ASN A 32 -16.76 -16.77 -1.90
CA ASN A 32 -15.38 -16.64 -2.36
C ASN A 32 -14.51 -17.42 -1.37
N ALA A 33 -14.04 -18.60 -1.76
CA ALA A 33 -13.20 -19.45 -0.91
C ALA A 33 -11.89 -18.75 -0.47
N ARG A 34 -11.59 -17.58 -1.07
CA ARG A 34 -10.46 -16.69 -0.71
C ARG A 34 -10.80 -15.62 0.33
N ALA A 35 -12.07 -15.30 0.58
CA ALA A 35 -12.44 -14.30 1.61
C ALA A 35 -12.22 -14.84 3.03
N ASP A 36 -12.34 -16.15 3.23
CA ASP A 36 -12.06 -16.81 4.52
C ASP A 36 -10.55 -17.09 4.72
N GLN A 37 -9.71 -16.69 3.76
CA GLN A 37 -8.26 -16.93 3.78
C GLN A 37 -7.47 -15.78 4.37
N TYR A 38 -7.98 -14.55 4.34
CA TYR A 38 -7.22 -13.38 4.79
C TYR A 38 -7.99 -12.60 5.83
N ALA A 39 -7.28 -11.98 6.76
CA ALA A 39 -7.90 -11.15 7.78
C ALA A 39 -7.10 -9.87 8.01
N LEU A 40 -7.82 -8.79 8.30
CA LEU A 40 -7.27 -7.60 8.93
C LEU A 40 -7.61 -7.66 10.42
N SER A 41 -6.63 -8.06 11.23
CA SER A 41 -6.79 -8.16 12.68
C SER A 41 -6.46 -6.83 13.34
N PHE A 42 -7.31 -6.38 14.26
CA PHE A 42 -7.04 -5.17 15.03
C PHE A 42 -5.82 -5.33 15.94
N VAL A 43 -4.93 -4.33 15.95
CA VAL A 43 -3.77 -4.26 16.84
C VAL A 43 -3.95 -3.18 17.89
N GLY A 44 -4.36 -1.97 17.46
CA GLY A 44 -4.58 -0.85 18.35
C GLY A 44 -5.03 0.41 17.61
N ASP A 45 -5.59 1.38 18.33
CA ASP A 45 -5.92 2.70 17.80
C ASP A 45 -5.49 3.82 18.73
N LEU A 46 -5.38 5.03 18.17
CA LEU A 46 -5.13 6.27 18.89
C LEU A 46 -5.97 7.40 18.29
N TRP A 47 -6.48 8.26 19.17
CA TRP A 47 -7.21 9.46 18.78
C TRP A 47 -6.36 10.69 19.00
N PHE A 48 -6.15 11.45 17.93
CA PHE A 48 -5.56 12.78 17.97
C PHE A 48 -6.63 13.86 17.91
N PRO A 49 -6.36 15.08 18.41
CA PRO A 49 -7.30 16.19 18.30
C PRO A 49 -7.67 16.48 16.85
N ALA A 50 -8.95 16.80 16.63
CA ALA A 50 -9.51 17.20 15.36
C ALA A 50 -10.41 18.43 15.53
N ASP A 51 -10.61 19.15 14.43
CA ASP A 51 -11.44 20.35 14.32
C ASP A 51 -12.88 19.96 13.94
N SER A 52 -13.85 20.36 14.78
CA SER A 52 -15.28 20.14 14.56
C SER A 52 -15.96 21.27 13.77
N GLY A 53 -15.19 22.24 13.25
CA GLY A 53 -15.70 23.33 12.41
C GLY A 53 -16.12 22.85 11.01
N GLY A 54 -15.64 21.68 10.61
CA GLY A 54 -15.90 21.03 9.32
C GLY A 54 -15.26 21.72 8.12
N CYS A 55 -15.09 20.97 7.03
CA CYS A 55 -14.50 21.43 5.78
C CYS A 55 -15.13 20.66 4.61
N GLY A 56 -15.59 21.37 3.57
CA GLY A 56 -16.16 20.78 2.34
C GLY A 56 -17.28 19.75 2.52
N GLY A 57 -18.04 19.80 3.63
CA GLY A 57 -19.10 18.84 3.94
C GLY A 57 -18.67 17.69 4.85
N THR A 58 -17.40 17.64 5.25
CA THR A 58 -16.88 16.75 6.30
C THR A 58 -16.91 17.48 7.65
N PRO A 59 -17.66 17.03 8.68
CA PRO A 59 -17.86 17.78 9.92
C PRO A 59 -16.67 17.81 10.88
N ILE A 60 -15.83 16.77 10.84
CA ILE A 60 -14.68 16.63 11.73
C ILE A 60 -13.46 16.33 10.87
N VAL A 61 -12.42 17.14 11.00
CA VAL A 61 -11.20 17.08 10.18
C VAL A 61 -9.97 17.31 11.04
N GLY A 62 -8.87 16.61 10.76
CA GLY A 62 -7.64 16.78 11.53
C GLY A 62 -6.66 15.62 11.44
N GLY A 63 -7.10 14.44 10.99
CA GLY A 63 -6.21 13.41 10.49
C GLY A 63 -5.92 13.62 9.00
N SER A 64 -4.71 13.29 8.55
CA SER A 64 -4.35 13.26 7.13
C SER A 64 -3.48 12.03 6.83
N ASP A 65 -2.52 12.08 5.90
CA ASP A 65 -1.76 10.91 5.45
C ASP A 65 -1.12 10.11 6.60
N VAL A 66 -0.89 8.82 6.36
CA VAL A 66 -0.18 7.92 7.26
C VAL A 66 0.91 7.19 6.50
N TRP A 67 2.08 7.11 7.11
CA TRP A 67 3.25 6.46 6.54
C TRP A 67 3.99 5.63 7.59
N GLY A 68 4.97 4.85 7.17
CA GLY A 68 5.77 4.02 8.06
C GLY A 68 7.27 4.28 8.00
N TYR A 69 7.93 3.92 9.11
CA TYR A 69 9.37 3.83 9.25
C TYR A 69 9.74 2.57 10.03
N THR A 70 10.68 1.79 9.51
CA THR A 70 11.30 0.68 10.23
C THR A 70 12.72 1.08 10.58
N ALA A 71 13.02 1.16 11.88
CA ALA A 71 14.35 1.48 12.37
C ALA A 71 15.35 0.33 12.10
N PRO A 72 16.68 0.60 12.14
CA PRO A 72 17.69 -0.43 11.89
C PRO A 72 17.63 -1.66 12.82
N ASP A 73 17.03 -1.51 13.99
CA ASP A 73 16.82 -2.60 14.96
C ASP A 73 15.55 -3.43 14.68
N GLY A 74 14.79 -3.08 13.65
CA GLY A 74 13.53 -3.72 13.27
C GLY A 74 12.29 -3.13 13.94
N THR A 75 12.43 -2.14 14.82
CA THR A 75 11.28 -1.48 15.44
C THR A 75 10.50 -0.67 14.41
N GLU A 76 9.18 -0.81 14.40
CA GLU A 76 8.31 -0.11 13.45
C GLU A 76 7.60 1.08 14.08
N TYR A 77 7.43 2.12 13.28
CA TYR A 77 6.77 3.36 13.67
C TYR A 77 5.77 3.77 12.60
N ALA A 78 4.55 4.09 13.03
CA ALA A 78 3.59 4.81 12.23
C ALA A 78 3.87 6.32 12.36
N ILE A 79 3.79 7.04 11.25
CA ILE A 79 3.91 8.50 11.19
C ILE A 79 2.61 9.02 10.58
N MET A 80 1.81 9.74 11.35
CA MET A 80 0.50 10.21 10.91
C MET A 80 0.43 11.73 10.92
N GLY A 81 -0.17 12.31 9.88
CA GLY A 81 -0.59 13.70 9.85
C GLY A 81 -1.71 13.95 10.87
N ILE A 82 -1.50 14.93 11.75
CA ILE A 82 -2.45 15.37 12.75
C ILE A 82 -2.72 16.88 12.61
N LEU A 83 -3.77 17.36 13.27
CA LEU A 83 -4.23 18.75 13.20
C LEU A 83 -3.08 19.75 13.36
N THR A 84 -2.26 19.55 14.39
CA THR A 84 -1.16 20.46 14.74
C THR A 84 0.17 20.15 14.07
N GLY A 85 0.28 19.11 13.23
CA GLY A 85 1.55 18.67 12.63
C GLY A 85 1.60 17.17 12.33
N VAL A 86 2.59 16.46 12.83
CA VAL A 86 2.68 14.99 12.68
C VAL A 86 2.92 14.30 14.03
N ALA A 87 2.42 13.07 14.16
CA ALA A 87 2.69 12.20 15.30
C ALA A 87 3.55 11.01 14.87
N VAL A 88 4.55 10.65 15.68
CA VAL A 88 5.33 9.42 15.53
C VAL A 88 4.95 8.45 16.64
N VAL A 89 4.48 7.27 16.25
CA VAL A 89 3.91 6.25 17.13
C VAL A 89 4.65 4.94 16.95
N ARG A 90 5.20 4.38 18.03
CA ARG A 90 5.84 3.07 18.00
C ARG A 90 4.82 1.95 17.97
N ILE A 91 5.08 0.94 17.13
CA ILE A 91 4.22 -0.22 16.90
C ILE A 91 4.93 -1.48 17.43
N PRO A 92 4.21 -2.44 18.04
CA PRO A 92 2.76 -2.50 18.21
C PRO A 92 2.21 -1.94 19.52
N ASP A 93 3.06 -1.43 20.42
CA ASP A 93 2.58 -0.98 21.74
C ASP A 93 1.88 0.38 21.74
N MET A 94 1.71 1.01 20.57
CA MET A 94 0.99 2.26 20.35
C MET A 94 1.56 3.44 21.16
N THR A 95 2.86 3.41 21.51
CA THR A 95 3.48 4.51 22.26
C THR A 95 3.64 5.74 21.36
N VAL A 96 2.98 6.86 21.67
CA VAL A 96 3.26 8.15 21.02
C VAL A 96 4.64 8.63 21.48
N ILE A 97 5.62 8.60 20.59
CA ILE A 97 6.99 9.04 20.88
C ILE A 97 7.05 10.56 20.92
N GLN A 98 6.52 11.21 19.89
CA GLN A 98 6.56 12.67 19.77
C GLN A 98 5.48 13.17 18.83
N THR A 99 4.90 14.32 19.16
CA THR A 99 4.17 15.16 18.21
C THR A 99 5.07 16.33 17.78
N ILE A 100 5.15 16.56 16.49
CA ILE A 100 5.98 17.60 15.88
C ILE A 100 5.06 18.63 15.24
N ALA A 101 5.25 19.92 15.57
CA ALA A 101 4.42 20.99 15.04
C ALA A 101 4.60 21.17 13.53
N GLY A 102 3.50 21.45 12.82
CA GLY A 102 3.45 21.75 11.40
C GLY A 102 2.53 22.93 11.07
N PRO A 103 2.43 23.32 9.79
CA PRO A 103 1.63 24.46 9.36
C PRO A 103 0.12 24.17 9.51
N GLN A 104 -0.69 25.18 9.83
CA GLN A 104 -2.13 25.01 10.14
C GLN A 104 -3.05 25.99 9.40
N ASN A 105 -2.50 26.99 8.70
CA ASN A 105 -3.29 28.05 8.10
C ASN A 105 -3.64 27.76 6.64
N ASN A 106 -4.78 28.27 6.16
CA ASN A 106 -5.17 28.35 4.74
C ASN A 106 -5.56 27.04 4.04
N ASP A 107 -5.68 25.93 4.77
CA ASP A 107 -6.36 24.71 4.32
C ASP A 107 -7.16 24.14 5.50
N CYS A 108 -8.48 23.97 5.33
CA CYS A 108 -9.35 23.53 6.43
C CYS A 108 -9.37 22.03 6.64
N TYR A 109 -8.81 21.25 5.73
CA TYR A 109 -8.67 19.80 5.90
C TYR A 109 -7.38 19.41 6.64
N TYR A 110 -6.42 20.32 6.74
CA TYR A 110 -5.11 20.10 7.35
C TYR A 110 -4.30 19.03 6.59
N HIS A 111 -4.33 19.09 5.26
CA HIS A 111 -3.64 18.15 4.38
C HIS A 111 -2.14 18.10 4.68
N ARG A 112 -1.66 16.87 4.87
CA ARG A 112 -0.25 16.53 4.92
C ARG A 112 -0.04 15.24 4.16
N ASP A 113 1.12 15.14 3.53
CA ASP A 113 1.58 13.92 2.89
C ASP A 113 3.01 13.64 3.35
N ILE A 114 3.28 12.38 3.70
CA ILE A 114 4.48 11.96 4.43
C ILE A 114 5.15 10.85 3.65
N LYS A 115 6.47 10.94 3.42
CA LYS A 115 7.26 9.81 2.91
C LYS A 115 8.60 9.71 3.64
N THR A 116 9.11 8.49 3.71
CA THR A 116 10.39 8.17 4.36
C THR A 116 11.49 7.85 3.35
N TYR A 117 12.72 8.25 3.65
CA TYR A 117 13.92 7.90 2.90
C TYR A 117 15.11 7.79 3.84
N GLN A 118 15.73 6.61 3.88
CA GLN A 118 16.73 6.26 4.90
C GLN A 118 16.13 6.51 6.30
N ASN A 119 16.83 7.26 7.15
CA ASN A 119 16.37 7.60 8.51
C ASN A 119 15.57 8.91 8.57
N TYR A 120 15.09 9.44 7.43
CA TYR A 120 14.39 10.72 7.39
C TYR A 120 12.93 10.56 6.98
N ALA A 121 12.06 11.38 7.55
CA ALA A 121 10.73 11.63 7.02
C ALA A 121 10.65 13.05 6.44
N TYR A 122 9.95 13.17 5.31
CA TYR A 122 9.65 14.41 4.62
C TYR A 122 8.14 14.60 4.65
N VAL A 123 7.72 15.79 5.07
CA VAL A 123 6.30 16.12 5.21
C VAL A 123 6.02 17.36 4.38
N VAL A 124 5.09 17.25 3.43
CA VAL A 124 4.51 18.42 2.74
C VAL A 124 3.12 18.70 3.27
N SER A 125 2.62 19.90 2.98
CA SER A 125 1.30 20.32 3.41
C SER A 125 0.74 21.40 2.50
N GLU A 126 -0.60 21.44 2.36
CA GLU A 126 -1.31 22.58 1.78
C GLU A 126 -1.47 23.74 2.76
N ASN A 127 -1.20 23.51 4.04
CA ASN A 127 -1.22 24.57 5.03
C ASN A 127 0.04 25.45 4.93
N THR A 128 -0.10 26.66 5.48
CA THR A 128 1.00 27.62 5.69
C THR A 128 1.20 27.91 7.17
N GLY A 129 2.33 28.51 7.53
CA GLY A 129 2.69 28.87 8.91
C GLY A 129 3.95 28.14 9.39
N THR A 130 3.95 27.74 10.66
CA THR A 130 5.06 27.05 11.32
C THR A 130 5.53 25.85 10.49
N ASN A 131 6.84 25.76 10.22
CA ASN A 131 7.44 24.63 9.49
C ASN A 131 6.85 24.36 8.08
N GLN A 132 6.25 25.38 7.43
CA GLN A 132 5.76 25.25 6.04
C GLN A 132 6.86 24.88 5.04
N GLY A 133 6.47 24.36 3.88
CA GLY A 133 7.37 23.79 2.87
C GLY A 133 7.46 22.28 2.99
N ILE A 134 8.66 21.75 2.78
CA ILE A 134 8.99 20.34 3.03
C ILE A 134 9.64 20.27 4.41
N GLN A 135 8.89 19.89 5.43
CA GLN A 135 9.43 19.66 6.78
C GLN A 135 10.27 18.38 6.78
N ILE A 136 11.46 18.45 7.35
CA ILE A 136 12.45 17.37 7.37
C ILE A 136 12.66 16.92 8.81
N LEU A 137 12.43 15.63 9.05
CA LEU A 137 12.53 14.98 10.35
C LEU A 137 13.60 13.89 10.29
N ASP A 138 14.54 13.92 11.23
CA ASP A 138 15.52 12.86 11.43
C ASP A 138 15.02 11.89 12.51
N LEU A 139 14.82 10.64 12.10
CA LEU A 139 14.26 9.53 12.86
C LEU A 139 15.35 8.64 13.47
N SER A 140 16.63 8.95 13.26
CA SER A 140 17.75 8.12 13.73
C SER A 140 17.90 8.06 15.26
N THR A 141 17.29 9.01 15.98
CA THR A 141 17.30 9.09 17.44
C THR A 141 16.11 8.39 18.10
N LEU A 142 15.24 7.72 17.33
CA LEU A 142 14.17 6.90 17.88
C LEU A 142 14.74 5.70 18.65
N PRO A 143 14.09 5.28 19.76
CA PRO A 143 12.81 5.76 20.28
C PRO A 143 12.88 7.00 21.19
N ASP A 144 14.07 7.56 21.46
CA ASP A 144 14.23 8.61 22.48
C ASP A 144 13.58 9.94 22.06
N SER A 145 13.76 10.34 20.81
CA SER A 145 13.16 11.56 20.25
C SER A 145 13.23 11.58 18.73
N VAL A 146 12.54 12.54 18.11
CA VAL A 146 12.68 12.91 16.71
C VAL A 146 13.36 14.27 16.62
N ARG A 147 14.44 14.37 15.84
CA ARG A 147 15.12 15.64 15.59
C ARG A 147 14.46 16.36 14.42
N VAL A 148 13.93 17.55 14.66
CA VAL A 148 13.46 18.45 13.59
C VAL A 148 14.69 19.09 12.94
N VAL A 149 14.98 18.72 11.70
CA VAL A 149 16.11 19.29 10.94
C VAL A 149 15.77 20.72 10.51
N GLY A 150 14.55 20.91 10.01
CA GLY A 150 14.06 22.21 9.55
C GLY A 150 12.97 22.04 8.49
N SER A 151 12.70 23.10 7.73
CA SER A 151 11.83 23.04 6.57
C SER A 151 12.51 23.65 5.34
N TYR A 152 12.37 22.96 4.21
CA TYR A 152 12.85 23.41 2.92
C TYR A 152 11.75 24.11 2.13
N THR A 153 12.01 25.33 1.67
CA THR A 153 11.07 26.12 0.87
C THR A 153 11.78 26.74 -0.32
N THR A 154 11.06 26.92 -1.42
CA THR A 154 11.46 27.84 -2.50
C THR A 154 10.50 29.03 -2.54
N ALA A 155 10.95 30.17 -3.07
CA ALA A 155 10.15 31.40 -3.08
C ALA A 155 8.80 31.26 -3.81
N SER A 156 8.67 30.30 -4.74
CA SER A 156 7.44 30.04 -5.49
C SER A 156 6.58 28.91 -4.93
N ASP A 157 7.14 28.03 -4.09
CA ASP A 157 6.49 26.80 -3.65
C ASP A 157 6.72 26.58 -2.14
N THR A 158 5.75 27.04 -1.35
CA THR A 158 5.73 26.90 0.12
C THR A 158 4.73 25.86 0.60
N ARG A 159 3.91 25.33 -0.32
CA ARG A 159 2.89 24.32 -0.10
C ARG A 159 3.00 23.23 -1.15
N SER A 160 2.50 22.05 -0.83
CA SER A 160 2.31 20.97 -1.80
C SER A 160 1.26 20.01 -1.28
N HIS A 161 0.46 19.49 -2.20
CA HIS A 161 -0.57 18.50 -1.90
C HIS A 161 0.04 17.13 -1.54
N ASN A 162 1.05 16.71 -2.31
CA ASN A 162 1.58 15.35 -2.27
C ASN A 162 3.06 15.31 -2.66
N LEU A 163 3.76 14.30 -2.13
CA LEU A 163 5.11 13.95 -2.55
C LEU A 163 5.30 12.44 -2.71
N SER A 164 6.28 12.06 -3.52
CA SER A 164 6.78 10.69 -3.59
C SER A 164 8.29 10.66 -3.57
N ILE A 165 8.87 9.58 -3.04
CA ILE A 165 10.31 9.37 -3.05
C ILE A 165 10.60 8.06 -3.75
N ASP A 166 11.36 8.13 -4.84
CA ASP A 166 11.97 6.95 -5.44
C ASP A 166 13.20 6.58 -4.62
N THR A 167 12.99 5.70 -3.65
CA THR A 167 14.04 5.29 -2.70
C THR A 167 15.21 4.57 -3.37
N ALA A 168 15.00 3.99 -4.56
CA ALA A 168 16.06 3.37 -5.34
C ALA A 168 17.04 4.39 -5.93
N THR A 169 16.57 5.60 -6.24
CA THR A 169 17.37 6.65 -6.89
C THR A 169 17.72 7.81 -5.97
N GLY A 170 17.04 7.95 -4.82
CA GLY A 170 17.28 9.03 -3.87
C GLY A 170 16.77 10.38 -4.37
N TYR A 171 15.66 10.37 -5.10
CA TYR A 171 15.00 11.59 -5.59
C TYR A 171 13.56 11.65 -5.09
N MET A 172 13.19 12.85 -4.68
CA MET A 172 11.86 13.21 -4.26
C MET A 172 11.16 13.98 -5.38
N TYR A 173 9.88 13.70 -5.58
CA TYR A 173 9.01 14.31 -6.58
C TYR A 173 7.88 14.99 -5.82
N VAL A 174 7.71 16.30 -6.01
CA VAL A 174 6.79 17.11 -5.21
C VAL A 174 5.84 17.89 -6.10
N CYS A 175 4.55 17.74 -5.90
CA CYS A 175 3.52 18.51 -6.61
C CYS A 175 3.75 20.01 -6.40
N LYS A 176 3.64 20.81 -7.46
CA LYS A 176 3.75 22.26 -7.34
C LYS A 176 2.50 22.86 -6.69
N GLN A 177 2.70 23.95 -5.96
CA GLN A 177 1.62 24.66 -5.26
C GLN A 177 0.52 25.19 -6.21
N ASN A 178 0.87 25.48 -7.46
CA ASN A 178 -0.05 26.00 -8.47
C ASN A 178 -0.59 24.90 -9.40
N TYR A 179 -0.42 23.62 -9.03
CA TYR A 179 -0.90 22.46 -9.77
C TYR A 179 -0.37 22.34 -11.21
N SER A 180 0.75 23.02 -11.54
CA SER A 180 1.29 23.04 -12.90
C SER A 180 2.29 21.93 -13.21
N GLY A 181 2.41 20.94 -12.33
CA GLY A 181 3.28 19.78 -12.47
C GLY A 181 4.15 19.52 -11.24
N PHE A 182 5.24 18.75 -11.38
CA PHE A 182 6.06 18.32 -10.24
C PHE A 182 7.50 18.79 -10.34
N ARG A 183 8.09 19.07 -9.17
CA ARG A 183 9.51 19.34 -8.98
C ARG A 183 10.27 18.03 -8.77
N VAL A 184 11.52 17.98 -9.22
CA VAL A 184 12.45 16.88 -8.97
C VAL A 184 13.53 17.39 -8.01
N ILE A 185 13.64 16.75 -6.86
CA ILE A 185 14.48 17.20 -5.75
C ILE A 185 15.46 16.08 -5.38
N SER A 186 16.75 16.38 -5.40
CA SER A 186 17.79 15.45 -4.99
C SER A 186 17.88 15.33 -3.47
N LEU A 187 17.91 14.09 -2.97
CA LEU A 187 18.16 13.76 -1.57
C LEU A 187 19.60 13.26 -1.34
N ALA A 188 20.55 13.64 -2.21
CA ALA A 188 21.96 13.31 -2.02
C ALA A 188 22.52 13.82 -0.67
N ASN A 189 21.99 14.96 -0.20
CA ASN A 189 22.05 15.35 1.20
C ASN A 189 20.61 15.43 1.76
N PRO A 190 20.17 14.44 2.55
CA PRO A 190 18.81 14.39 3.11
C PRO A 190 18.41 15.62 3.95
N GLU A 191 19.36 16.24 4.65
CA GLU A 191 19.10 17.43 5.47
C GLU A 191 19.08 18.75 4.67
N SER A 192 19.58 18.71 3.43
CA SER A 192 19.69 19.88 2.57
C SER A 192 19.35 19.54 1.12
N PRO A 193 18.07 19.22 0.84
CA PRO A 193 17.61 18.83 -0.49
C PRO A 193 17.81 19.94 -1.52
N VAL A 194 17.95 19.55 -2.80
CA VAL A 194 18.21 20.46 -3.91
C VAL A 194 17.24 20.21 -5.06
N ASP A 195 16.45 21.22 -5.44
CA ASP A 195 15.69 21.23 -6.69
C ASP A 195 16.64 21.09 -7.90
N VAL A 196 16.47 20.02 -8.69
CA VAL A 196 17.30 19.71 -9.86
C VAL A 196 16.54 19.71 -11.17
N GLY A 197 15.22 19.66 -11.15
CA GLY A 197 14.41 19.64 -12.37
C GLY A 197 12.92 19.84 -12.12
N PHE A 198 12.18 19.87 -13.22
CA PHE A 198 10.74 20.12 -13.23
C PHE A 198 10.11 19.47 -14.46
N ALA A 199 8.90 18.96 -14.30
CA ALA A 199 8.07 18.52 -15.41
C ALA A 199 6.68 19.16 -15.33
N ALA A 200 6.27 19.78 -16.42
CA ALA A 200 4.96 20.41 -16.54
C ALA A 200 3.89 19.36 -16.83
N THR A 201 2.78 19.44 -16.10
CA THR A 201 1.61 18.61 -16.35
C THR A 201 0.37 19.29 -15.76
N PRO A 202 -0.81 19.19 -16.42
CA PRO A 202 -1.99 19.91 -15.97
C PRO A 202 -2.54 19.31 -14.67
N ASP A 203 -3.11 20.18 -13.84
CA ASP A 203 -3.96 19.85 -12.68
C ASP A 203 -3.43 18.69 -11.82
N ILE A 204 -2.13 18.71 -11.55
CA ILE A 204 -1.49 17.63 -10.79
C ILE A 204 -2.07 17.55 -9.38
N HIS A 205 -2.43 16.35 -8.96
CA HIS A 205 -2.94 16.08 -7.62
C HIS A 205 -1.94 15.25 -6.81
N ASP A 206 -1.55 14.10 -7.36
CA ASP A 206 -0.73 13.08 -6.69
C ASP A 206 0.40 12.62 -7.63
N VAL A 207 1.52 12.23 -7.03
CA VAL A 207 2.65 11.58 -7.70
C VAL A 207 3.03 10.30 -6.97
N TYR A 208 3.39 9.29 -7.74
CA TYR A 208 4.08 8.09 -7.26
C TYR A 208 5.31 7.84 -8.13
N ALA A 209 6.46 7.59 -7.53
CA ALA A 209 7.71 7.41 -8.25
C ALA A 209 8.40 6.09 -7.90
N ARG A 210 8.89 5.40 -8.93
CA ARG A 210 9.61 4.14 -8.78
C ARG A 210 10.55 3.92 -9.95
N ASN A 211 11.82 3.67 -9.66
CA ASN A 211 12.84 3.31 -10.66
C ASN A 211 12.81 4.23 -11.88
N ASP A 212 12.93 5.54 -11.66
CA ASP A 212 12.90 6.58 -12.71
C ASP A 212 11.58 6.70 -13.50
N THR A 213 10.52 6.02 -13.11
CA THR A 213 9.17 6.27 -13.66
C THR A 213 8.35 7.04 -12.63
N VAL A 214 7.73 8.14 -13.06
CA VAL A 214 6.82 8.93 -12.23
C VAL A 214 5.42 8.80 -12.81
N TYR A 215 4.51 8.29 -11.99
CA TYR A 215 3.09 8.14 -12.24
C TYR A 215 2.39 9.34 -11.64
N VAL A 216 1.53 9.98 -12.42
CA VAL A 216 0.91 11.25 -12.04
C VAL A 216 -0.60 11.15 -12.20
N SER A 217 -1.32 11.57 -11.16
CA SER A 217 -2.77 11.78 -11.19
C SER A 217 -3.07 13.25 -11.49
N GLU A 218 -3.87 13.53 -12.51
CA GLU A 218 -4.10 14.88 -13.03
C GLU A 218 -5.52 15.41 -12.68
N GLY A 219 -6.02 15.12 -11.48
CA GLY A 219 -7.20 15.76 -10.91
C GLY A 219 -8.42 15.81 -11.83
N TRP A 220 -8.98 17.00 -12.02
CA TRP A 220 -10.13 17.26 -12.90
C TRP A 220 -9.79 17.23 -14.39
N ASN A 221 -8.51 17.15 -14.76
CA ASN A 221 -8.13 16.84 -16.15
C ASN A 221 -8.56 15.41 -16.55
N GLY A 222 -8.84 14.54 -15.56
CA GLY A 222 -9.44 13.21 -15.79
C GLY A 222 -8.49 12.21 -16.45
N THR A 223 -7.20 12.39 -16.20
CA THR A 223 -6.12 11.67 -16.87
C THR A 223 -5.05 11.21 -15.87
N PHE A 224 -4.34 10.16 -16.24
CA PHE A 224 -3.13 9.70 -15.56
C PHE A 224 -1.97 9.75 -16.54
N SER A 225 -0.79 10.19 -16.11
CA SER A 225 0.38 10.28 -16.99
C SER A 225 1.60 9.59 -16.40
N LEU A 226 2.44 9.05 -17.28
CA LEU A 226 3.70 8.43 -16.92
C LEU A 226 4.82 9.29 -17.49
N PHE A 227 5.81 9.61 -16.67
CA PHE A 227 7.01 10.35 -17.04
C PHE A 227 8.25 9.48 -16.84
N ASN A 228 9.19 9.58 -17.78
CA ASN A 228 10.54 9.09 -17.64
C ASN A 228 11.39 10.17 -16.97
N ALA A 229 11.85 9.89 -15.76
CA ALA A 229 12.67 10.77 -14.94
C ALA A 229 14.14 10.35 -14.91
N ALA A 230 14.62 9.48 -15.81
CA ALA A 230 16.04 9.10 -15.89
C ALA A 230 16.95 10.35 -15.99
N ASN A 231 16.56 11.31 -16.84
CA ASN A 231 17.11 12.66 -16.81
C ASN A 231 16.36 13.52 -15.77
N LYS A 232 16.93 13.63 -14.58
CA LYS A 232 16.34 14.35 -13.43
C LYS A 232 16.09 15.84 -13.71
N ALA A 233 16.89 16.46 -14.59
CA ALA A 233 16.75 17.87 -14.92
C ALA A 233 15.57 18.18 -15.84
N SER A 234 15.11 17.18 -16.59
CA SER A 234 14.03 17.34 -17.56
C SER A 234 13.30 16.02 -17.78
N PRO A 235 12.46 15.57 -16.81
CA PRO A 235 11.63 14.39 -17.01
C PRO A 235 10.72 14.57 -18.25
N THR A 236 10.57 13.50 -19.02
CA THR A 236 9.82 13.53 -20.28
C THR A 236 8.56 12.69 -20.19
N LEU A 237 7.44 13.20 -20.69
CA LEU A 237 6.20 12.45 -20.79
C LEU A 237 6.40 11.19 -21.65
N ILE A 238 6.08 10.03 -21.10
CA ILE A 238 6.02 8.75 -21.83
C ILE A 238 4.65 8.65 -22.49
N THR A 239 3.60 8.77 -21.69
CA THR A 239 2.22 8.62 -22.15
C THR A 239 1.26 9.33 -21.21
N ARG A 240 0.07 9.67 -21.73
CA ARG A 240 -1.05 10.19 -20.95
C ARG A 240 -2.29 9.37 -21.29
N LEU A 241 -2.80 8.69 -20.28
CA LEU A 241 -4.01 7.91 -20.29
C LEU A 241 -5.20 8.83 -20.00
N THR A 242 -6.15 8.91 -20.93
CA THR A 242 -7.46 9.55 -20.70
C THR A 242 -8.44 8.53 -20.18
N VAL A 243 -9.06 8.80 -19.03
CA VAL A 243 -10.10 7.93 -18.48
C VAL A 243 -11.45 8.25 -19.12
N PRO A 244 -12.13 7.28 -19.75
CA PRO A 244 -13.45 7.52 -20.31
C PRO A 244 -14.46 7.90 -19.22
N SER A 245 -15.11 9.05 -19.38
CA SER A 245 -16.04 9.60 -18.38
C SER A 245 -15.40 9.69 -16.99
N ALA A 246 -14.20 10.29 -16.92
CA ALA A 246 -13.45 10.43 -15.68
C ALA A 246 -14.24 11.14 -14.56
N GLY A 247 -13.99 10.75 -13.32
CA GLY A 247 -14.16 11.59 -12.13
C GLY A 247 -12.87 12.36 -11.84
N TYR A 248 -12.64 12.66 -10.56
CA TYR A 248 -11.40 13.29 -10.09
C TYR A 248 -10.25 12.27 -10.06
N ALA A 249 -9.30 12.35 -11.00
CA ALA A 249 -8.15 11.46 -11.04
C ALA A 249 -7.25 11.71 -9.82
N HIS A 250 -7.27 10.78 -8.86
CA HIS A 250 -6.82 11.06 -7.50
C HIS A 250 -5.46 10.44 -7.19
N ASN A 251 -5.37 9.11 -7.21
CA ASN A 251 -4.16 8.37 -6.81
C ASN A 251 -3.84 7.25 -7.82
N ALA A 252 -2.56 6.96 -7.98
CA ALA A 252 -2.05 5.92 -8.85
C ALA A 252 -0.89 5.16 -8.20
N TRP A 253 -0.90 3.84 -8.32
CA TRP A 253 0.14 2.99 -7.74
C TRP A 253 0.47 1.82 -8.66
N ALA A 254 1.76 1.65 -8.99
CA ALA A 254 2.21 0.59 -9.88
C ALA A 254 2.60 -0.69 -9.13
N SER A 255 2.30 -1.84 -9.74
CA SER A 255 2.72 -3.15 -9.25
C SER A 255 4.24 -3.31 -9.27
N VAL A 256 4.74 -4.25 -8.46
CA VAL A 256 6.19 -4.44 -8.26
C VAL A 256 6.93 -4.82 -9.54
N ASP A 257 6.26 -5.58 -10.41
CA ASP A 257 6.75 -6.01 -11.72
C ASP A 257 6.67 -4.92 -12.81
N GLY A 258 6.07 -3.76 -12.49
CA GLY A 258 5.85 -2.66 -13.42
C GLY A 258 4.91 -2.98 -14.59
N GLN A 259 4.16 -4.08 -14.52
CA GLN A 259 3.24 -4.50 -15.59
C GLN A 259 1.83 -3.93 -15.43
N HIS A 260 1.44 -3.59 -14.20
CA HIS A 260 0.12 -3.07 -13.90
C HIS A 260 0.19 -1.77 -13.09
N MET A 261 -0.86 -0.97 -13.21
CA MET A 261 -1.09 0.21 -12.39
C MET A 261 -2.53 0.16 -11.88
N LEU A 262 -2.72 0.45 -10.61
CA LEU A 262 -4.03 0.69 -10.03
C LEU A 262 -4.24 2.19 -9.91
N THR A 263 -5.46 2.64 -10.19
CA THR A 263 -5.84 4.04 -10.05
C THR A 263 -7.15 4.18 -9.31
N THR A 264 -7.27 5.23 -8.52
CA THR A 264 -8.54 5.66 -7.92
C THR A 264 -9.00 6.98 -8.55
N GLU A 265 -10.32 7.13 -8.64
CA GLU A 265 -10.93 8.41 -8.91
C GLU A 265 -11.79 8.76 -7.70
N GLU A 266 -11.48 9.86 -7.02
CA GLU A 266 -12.13 10.29 -5.77
C GLU A 266 -13.47 10.95 -6.11
N THR A 267 -14.39 10.14 -6.64
CA THR A 267 -15.71 10.57 -7.08
C THR A 267 -16.68 9.42 -6.91
N SER A 268 -17.87 9.73 -6.39
CA SER A 268 -18.92 8.75 -6.16
C SER A 268 -19.15 7.87 -7.39
N SER A 269 -19.28 6.56 -7.15
CA SER A 269 -19.55 5.53 -8.14
C SER A 269 -18.42 5.31 -9.15
N LYS A 270 -17.22 5.86 -8.93
CA LYS A 270 -16.02 5.49 -9.68
C LYS A 270 -15.34 4.30 -9.05
N THR A 271 -14.86 3.42 -9.90
CA THR A 271 -14.15 2.20 -9.52
C THR A 271 -12.66 2.48 -9.34
N VAL A 272 -12.04 1.74 -8.43
CA VAL A 272 -10.61 1.41 -8.53
C VAL A 272 -10.42 0.66 -9.85
N LYS A 273 -9.50 1.10 -10.70
CA LYS A 273 -9.23 0.48 -12.01
C LYS A 273 -7.87 -0.17 -12.01
N VAL A 274 -7.77 -1.31 -12.69
CA VAL A 274 -6.50 -1.99 -12.96
C VAL A 274 -6.18 -1.82 -14.43
N TRP A 275 -5.01 -1.26 -14.70
CA TRP A 275 -4.50 -0.99 -16.05
C TRP A 275 -3.31 -1.89 -16.34
N ASN A 276 -3.30 -2.53 -17.50
CA ASN A 276 -2.08 -3.11 -18.04
C ASN A 276 -1.24 -1.99 -18.66
N ILE A 277 -0.02 -1.84 -18.17
CA ILE A 277 0.95 -0.82 -18.57
C ILE A 277 2.25 -1.42 -19.14
N ALA A 278 2.27 -2.73 -19.42
CA ALA A 278 3.44 -3.43 -19.93
C ALA A 278 3.99 -2.80 -21.23
N ASP A 279 3.09 -2.32 -22.09
CA ASP A 279 3.40 -1.44 -23.19
C ASP A 279 2.82 -0.04 -22.92
N PRO A 280 3.65 0.98 -22.60
CA PRO A 280 3.17 2.32 -22.30
C PRO A 280 2.53 3.03 -23.51
N LEU A 281 2.71 2.50 -24.73
CA LEU A 281 2.03 2.99 -25.93
C LEU A 281 0.66 2.32 -26.16
N SER A 282 0.33 1.28 -25.39
CA SER A 282 -0.90 0.50 -25.52
C SER A 282 -1.50 0.14 -24.15
N ILE A 283 -1.74 1.15 -23.33
CA ILE A 283 -2.37 0.97 -22.01
C ILE A 283 -3.84 0.57 -22.17
N THR A 284 -4.26 -0.46 -21.44
CA THR A 284 -5.64 -0.96 -21.46
C THR A 284 -6.15 -1.23 -20.06
N GLN A 285 -7.43 -0.92 -19.80
CA GLN A 285 -8.07 -1.32 -18.54
C GLN A 285 -8.36 -2.82 -18.60
N VAL A 286 -7.87 -3.57 -17.62
CA VAL A 286 -8.05 -5.02 -17.54
C VAL A 286 -9.02 -5.43 -16.44
N GLY A 287 -9.15 -4.64 -15.38
CA GLY A 287 -10.03 -4.94 -14.25
C GLY A 287 -10.55 -3.69 -13.57
N SER A 288 -11.52 -3.87 -12.67
CA SER A 288 -12.05 -2.80 -11.82
C SER A 288 -12.76 -3.34 -10.60
N TRP A 289 -12.83 -2.52 -9.54
CA TRP A 289 -13.54 -2.80 -8.30
C TRP A 289 -14.21 -1.53 -7.76
N LEU A 290 -15.48 -1.61 -7.36
CA LEU A 290 -16.25 -0.46 -6.86
C LEU A 290 -16.23 -0.33 -5.33
N GLY A 291 -16.27 -1.48 -4.65
CA GLY A 291 -16.31 -1.63 -3.19
C GLY A 291 -17.56 -1.06 -2.49
N GLY A 292 -17.55 -1.08 -1.16
CA GLY A 292 -18.74 -0.88 -0.32
C GLY A 292 -19.34 0.53 -0.32
N SER A 293 -18.53 1.57 -0.05
CA SER A 293 -19.01 2.97 -0.01
C SER A 293 -19.16 3.62 -1.40
N ASN A 294 -18.75 2.93 -2.48
CA ASN A 294 -18.68 3.47 -3.84
C ASN A 294 -17.75 4.70 -4.01
N LEU A 295 -16.82 4.96 -3.08
CA LEU A 295 -15.92 6.11 -3.14
C LEU A 295 -14.53 5.75 -2.61
N ALA A 296 -13.68 5.15 -3.44
CA ALA A 296 -12.29 4.85 -3.06
C ALA A 296 -11.44 6.12 -3.02
N HIS A 297 -10.52 6.20 -2.05
CA HIS A 297 -9.60 7.33 -1.92
C HIS A 297 -8.20 6.98 -2.45
N ASN A 298 -7.37 6.26 -1.69
CA ASN A 298 -6.04 5.84 -2.10
C ASN A 298 -5.93 4.33 -2.23
N VAL A 299 -5.10 3.89 -3.18
CA VAL A 299 -4.70 2.49 -3.34
C VAL A 299 -3.18 2.36 -3.24
N GLN A 300 -2.70 1.38 -2.48
CA GLN A 300 -1.28 0.99 -2.46
C GLN A 300 -1.14 -0.50 -2.75
N VAL A 301 -0.17 -0.87 -3.58
CA VAL A 301 0.05 -2.27 -3.99
C VAL A 301 1.26 -2.84 -3.27
N GLU A 302 1.06 -3.96 -2.57
CA GLU A 302 2.10 -4.77 -1.94
C GLU A 302 1.95 -6.23 -2.40
N GLY A 303 2.91 -6.70 -3.20
CA GLY A 303 2.85 -8.04 -3.81
C GLY A 303 1.60 -8.23 -4.68
N ASP A 304 0.83 -9.28 -4.37
CA ASP A 304 -0.42 -9.63 -5.06
C ASP A 304 -1.66 -8.96 -4.43
N PHE A 305 -1.47 -7.99 -3.54
CA PHE A 305 -2.55 -7.31 -2.83
C PHE A 305 -2.57 -5.80 -3.08
N ALA A 306 -3.77 -5.25 -3.12
CA ALA A 306 -4.02 -3.82 -3.13
C ALA A 306 -4.77 -3.41 -1.87
N PHE A 307 -4.21 -2.46 -1.12
CA PHE A 307 -4.79 -1.90 0.09
C PHE A 307 -5.46 -0.58 -0.26
N VAL A 308 -6.75 -0.47 0.04
CA VAL A 308 -7.58 0.67 -0.35
C VAL A 308 -8.10 1.36 0.89
N SER A 309 -7.78 2.64 1.03
CA SER A 309 -8.49 3.52 1.97
C SER A 309 -9.83 3.89 1.34
N HIS A 310 -10.92 3.57 2.04
CA HIS A 310 -12.26 3.56 1.47
C HIS A 310 -13.27 4.43 2.25
N TYR A 311 -12.79 5.53 2.82
CA TYR A 311 -13.56 6.49 3.61
C TYR A 311 -14.41 5.79 4.67
N SER A 312 -15.72 5.98 4.59
CA SER A 312 -16.72 5.53 5.54
C SER A 312 -16.81 4.00 5.61
N TYR A 313 -16.33 3.31 4.57
CA TYR A 313 -16.23 1.86 4.56
C TYR A 313 -14.99 1.36 5.32
N GLY A 314 -14.03 2.21 5.65
CA GLY A 314 -12.79 1.78 6.30
C GLY A 314 -11.70 1.38 5.30
N VAL A 315 -11.02 0.26 5.56
CA VAL A 315 -9.94 -0.25 4.69
C VAL A 315 -10.34 -1.59 4.08
N SER A 316 -10.11 -1.73 2.77
CA SER A 316 -10.30 -2.97 2.01
C SER A 316 -8.96 -3.49 1.50
N VAL A 317 -8.78 -4.82 1.51
CA VAL A 317 -7.67 -5.50 0.85
C VAL A 317 -8.21 -6.30 -0.31
N LEU A 318 -7.70 -6.01 -1.50
CA LEU A 318 -8.05 -6.71 -2.73
C LEU A 318 -6.92 -7.67 -3.09
N ASP A 319 -7.26 -8.93 -3.33
CA ASP A 319 -6.39 -9.85 -4.07
C ASP A 319 -6.45 -9.50 -5.56
N ILE A 320 -5.29 -9.15 -6.09
CA ILE A 320 -5.10 -8.73 -7.49
C ILE A 320 -4.22 -9.71 -8.27
N SER A 321 -4.04 -10.94 -7.76
CA SER A 321 -3.25 -11.99 -8.42
C SER A 321 -3.82 -12.36 -9.80
N THR A 322 -5.11 -12.07 -10.02
CA THR A 322 -5.76 -12.06 -11.34
C THR A 322 -6.22 -10.64 -11.65
N PRO A 323 -5.41 -9.82 -12.36
CA PRO A 323 -5.68 -8.38 -12.56
C PRO A 323 -7.04 -8.05 -13.18
N SER A 324 -7.61 -8.98 -13.95
CA SER A 324 -8.93 -8.80 -14.58
C SER A 324 -10.10 -8.92 -13.62
N THR A 325 -9.89 -9.52 -12.45
CA THR A 325 -10.91 -9.79 -11.45
C THR A 325 -10.37 -9.53 -10.05
N PRO A 326 -10.18 -8.26 -9.64
CA PRO A 326 -9.85 -7.94 -8.26
C PRO A 326 -10.94 -8.44 -7.32
N VAL A 327 -10.54 -9.10 -6.22
CA VAL A 327 -11.47 -9.66 -5.24
C VAL A 327 -11.15 -9.10 -3.87
N GLU A 328 -12.12 -8.52 -3.18
CA GLU A 328 -11.94 -8.18 -1.76
C GLU A 328 -11.79 -9.45 -0.92
N VAL A 329 -10.69 -9.52 -0.18
CA VAL A 329 -10.32 -10.67 0.65
C VAL A 329 -10.22 -10.35 2.14
N ALA A 330 -10.10 -9.07 2.49
CA ALA A 330 -10.20 -8.63 3.87
C ALA A 330 -10.75 -7.20 3.91
N HIS A 331 -11.41 -6.87 5.01
CA HIS A 331 -12.00 -5.57 5.25
C HIS A 331 -11.92 -5.27 6.75
N TYR A 332 -11.69 -4.00 7.10
CA TYR A 332 -11.82 -3.52 8.47
C TYR A 332 -12.49 -2.15 8.46
N ASP A 333 -13.62 -2.05 9.14
CA ASP A 333 -14.38 -0.82 9.29
C ASP A 333 -13.73 0.09 10.34
N THR A 334 -13.03 1.13 9.87
CA THR A 334 -12.48 2.16 10.75
C THR A 334 -13.52 3.23 11.06
N TYR A 335 -14.66 3.29 10.39
CA TYR A 335 -15.69 4.31 10.63
C TYR A 335 -17.09 3.70 10.81
N PRO A 336 -17.33 2.95 11.90
CA PRO A 336 -18.57 2.19 12.11
C PRO A 336 -19.84 3.03 12.30
N ALA A 337 -19.70 4.37 12.29
CA ALA A 337 -20.83 5.28 12.36
C ALA A 337 -21.63 5.33 11.05
N SER A 338 -21.06 4.97 9.90
CA SER A 338 -21.72 5.07 8.60
C SER A 338 -20.94 4.39 7.48
N ASP A 339 -21.63 3.70 6.56
CA ASP A 339 -21.09 3.21 5.27
C ASP A 339 -21.47 4.09 4.07
N ALA A 340 -22.05 5.28 4.32
CA ALA A 340 -22.54 6.16 3.25
C ALA A 340 -21.43 6.64 2.33
N THR A 341 -21.73 6.87 1.05
CA THR A 341 -20.80 7.52 0.10
C THR A 341 -20.50 8.97 0.55
N ALA A 342 -19.41 9.13 1.31
CA ALA A 342 -19.03 10.38 1.97
C ALA A 342 -17.50 10.43 2.18
N PHE A 343 -16.94 11.63 2.28
CA PHE A 343 -15.49 11.91 2.41
C PHE A 343 -15.02 11.89 3.88
N TRP A 344 -15.52 10.93 4.66
CA TRP A 344 -15.36 10.83 6.13
C TRP A 344 -14.78 9.44 6.44
N GLY A 345 -14.09 9.24 7.56
CA GLY A 345 -13.44 7.96 7.87
C GLY A 345 -12.08 7.78 7.19
N CYS A 346 -11.76 6.55 6.79
CA CYS A 346 -10.44 6.10 6.34
C CYS A 346 -9.92 6.88 5.13
N TRP A 347 -8.90 7.68 5.37
CA TRP A 347 -8.32 8.60 4.40
C TRP A 347 -6.92 8.15 3.95
N GLY A 348 -6.09 7.62 4.86
CA GLY A 348 -4.78 7.08 4.53
C GLY A 348 -4.68 5.57 4.79
N VAL A 349 -3.84 4.89 4.01
CA VAL A 349 -3.47 3.48 4.24
C VAL A 349 -2.00 3.27 3.89
N TYR A 350 -1.24 2.57 4.74
CA TYR A 350 0.16 2.21 4.53
C TYR A 350 0.39 0.73 4.86
N PRO A 351 0.64 -0.13 3.86
CA PRO A 351 0.85 -1.57 4.06
C PRO A 351 2.33 -2.01 4.02
N HIS A 352 3.27 -1.10 3.73
CA HIS A 352 4.67 -1.44 3.41
C HIS A 352 5.54 -1.68 4.66
N THR A 353 5.06 -2.50 5.58
CA THR A 353 5.76 -2.85 6.82
C THR A 353 6.49 -4.19 6.68
N THR A 354 7.45 -4.43 7.58
CA THR A 354 8.24 -5.66 7.60
C THR A 354 7.52 -6.81 8.32
N THR A 355 6.63 -6.50 9.27
CA THR A 355 5.92 -7.49 10.09
C THR A 355 4.44 -7.68 9.69
N GLY A 356 3.98 -7.07 8.60
CA GLY A 356 2.61 -7.22 8.09
C GLY A 356 1.57 -6.34 8.79
N TYR A 357 2.01 -5.30 9.50
CA TYR A 357 1.10 -4.25 9.97
C TYR A 357 0.62 -3.38 8.81
N VAL A 358 -0.61 -2.89 8.96
CA VAL A 358 -1.23 -1.92 8.06
C VAL A 358 -1.62 -0.73 8.92
N TYR A 359 -1.10 0.46 8.59
CA TYR A 359 -1.45 1.69 9.27
C TYR A 359 -2.54 2.40 8.49
N THR A 360 -3.59 2.85 9.16
CA THR A 360 -4.65 3.64 8.56
C THR A 360 -4.85 4.93 9.32
N SER A 361 -5.23 5.98 8.61
CA SER A 361 -5.61 7.26 9.20
C SER A 361 -7.01 7.64 8.76
N ASP A 362 -7.84 8.00 9.72
CA ASP A 362 -9.16 8.57 9.44
C ASP A 362 -9.07 10.10 9.47
N ILE A 363 -9.90 10.77 8.65
CA ILE A 363 -9.94 12.24 8.59
C ILE A 363 -10.30 12.87 9.93
N GLU A 364 -11.00 12.14 10.80
CA GLU A 364 -11.38 12.54 12.16
C GLU A 364 -10.21 12.51 13.16
N GLY A 365 -9.00 12.14 12.73
CA GLY A 365 -7.81 12.13 13.58
C GLY A 365 -7.53 10.80 14.26
N LYS A 366 -8.14 9.70 13.81
CA LYS A 366 -7.87 8.37 14.34
C LYS A 366 -6.76 7.68 13.55
N LEU A 367 -5.72 7.21 14.25
CA LEU A 367 -4.79 6.19 13.76
C LEU A 367 -5.36 4.83 14.12
N THR A 368 -5.55 3.93 13.15
CA THR A 368 -5.82 2.51 13.41
C THR A 368 -4.65 1.68 12.88
N VAL A 369 -4.16 0.75 13.71
CA VAL A 369 -3.13 -0.21 13.31
C VAL A 369 -3.77 -1.58 13.26
N LEU A 370 -3.64 -2.20 12.11
CA LEU A 370 -4.15 -3.52 11.79
C LEU A 370 -2.97 -4.43 11.47
N ARG A 371 -3.23 -5.73 11.41
CA ARG A 371 -2.31 -6.74 10.92
C ARG A 371 -2.99 -7.54 9.82
N PHE A 372 -2.36 -7.60 8.66
CA PHE A 372 -2.84 -8.39 7.53
C PHE A 372 -2.18 -9.77 7.56
N ASP A 373 -2.98 -10.82 7.77
CA ASP A 373 -2.50 -12.19 7.86
C ASP A 373 -3.29 -13.12 6.93
N ASN A 374 -2.64 -14.20 6.50
CA ASN A 374 -3.29 -15.36 5.91
C ASN A 374 -3.79 -16.28 7.04
N VAL A 375 -5.10 -16.40 7.20
CA VAL A 375 -5.80 -17.14 8.26
C VAL A 375 -6.29 -18.53 7.84
N THR A 376 -5.84 -19.06 6.70
CA THR A 376 -6.14 -20.46 6.32
C THR A 376 -5.65 -21.46 7.37
N GLY A 377 -6.58 -21.96 8.20
CA GLY A 377 -6.30 -22.93 9.26
C GLY A 377 -6.99 -22.65 10.61
N VAL A 378 -7.67 -21.51 10.78
CA VAL A 378 -8.30 -21.12 12.07
C VAL A 378 -9.83 -21.19 12.07
N ALA A 379 -10.46 -21.49 10.93
CA ALA A 379 -11.91 -21.71 10.84
C ALA A 379 -12.28 -23.11 11.37
N GLY A 380 -12.33 -23.25 12.70
CA GLY A 380 -12.70 -24.49 13.36
C GLY A 380 -12.65 -24.47 14.89
N ALA A 381 -12.98 -23.37 15.57
CA ALA A 381 -13.24 -23.40 17.02
C ALA A 381 -14.11 -22.22 17.47
N ALA A 382 -15.36 -22.21 17.02
CA ALA A 382 -16.44 -21.60 17.77
C ALA A 382 -17.30 -22.73 18.36
N ASP A 383 -16.85 -23.34 19.46
CA ASP A 383 -17.76 -23.85 20.49
C ASP A 383 -17.04 -24.06 21.85
N ALA A 384 -17.77 -23.70 22.90
CA ALA A 384 -17.64 -23.90 24.34
C ALA A 384 -16.33 -24.46 24.98
N GLY A 385 -15.73 -23.62 25.82
CA GLY A 385 -15.40 -23.92 27.23
C GLY A 385 -14.30 -24.95 27.55
N GLY A 386 -13.22 -24.46 28.18
CA GLY A 386 -12.30 -25.30 28.95
C GLY A 386 -10.89 -24.73 28.99
N ALA A 387 -10.41 -24.38 30.18
CA ALA A 387 -9.02 -24.01 30.42
C ALA A 387 -8.11 -25.23 30.26
N ASP A 388 -7.03 -25.10 29.48
CA ASP A 388 -5.71 -25.65 29.82
C ASP A 388 -4.62 -24.88 29.07
N ASP A 389 -3.53 -24.66 29.79
CA ASP A 389 -2.29 -24.01 29.42
C ASP A 389 -1.34 -25.03 28.79
N SER A 390 -1.00 -24.85 27.51
CA SER A 390 0.29 -25.30 26.98
C SER A 390 0.59 -24.56 25.68
N GLY A 391 1.67 -23.78 25.71
CA GLY A 391 2.16 -22.99 24.57
C GLY A 391 2.30 -23.81 23.28
N SER A 392 1.83 -23.24 22.19
CA SER A 392 2.09 -23.73 20.84
C SER A 392 2.68 -22.61 20.01
N ASP A 393 3.93 -22.83 19.60
CA ASP A 393 4.74 -21.99 18.73
C ASP A 393 3.95 -21.49 17.52
N VAL A 394 3.70 -20.18 17.49
CA VAL A 394 3.22 -19.47 16.30
C VAL A 394 4.38 -19.40 15.32
N VAL A 395 4.44 -20.31 14.35
CA VAL A 395 5.42 -20.26 13.26
C VAL A 395 4.92 -19.24 12.21
N PRO A 396 5.68 -18.17 11.90
CA PRO A 396 5.27 -17.17 10.91
C PRO A 396 5.35 -17.69 9.47
N GLU A 397 4.38 -17.29 8.64
CA GLU A 397 4.19 -17.80 7.29
C GLU A 397 5.07 -17.10 6.22
N VAL A 398 6.13 -17.80 5.81
CA VAL A 398 6.88 -17.91 4.53
C VAL A 398 7.03 -16.72 3.56
N ALA A 399 6.06 -15.84 3.34
CA ALA A 399 6.26 -14.67 2.45
C ALA A 399 7.15 -13.58 3.11
N HIS A 400 7.15 -13.53 4.45
CA HIS A 400 7.95 -12.61 5.25
C HIS A 400 9.25 -13.22 5.83
N ALA A 401 9.43 -14.55 5.74
CA ALA A 401 10.49 -15.25 6.47
C ALA A 401 11.86 -15.31 5.78
N LEU A 402 11.98 -15.00 4.49
CA LEU A 402 13.28 -15.05 3.78
C LEU A 402 14.09 -13.77 4.01
N THR A 403 14.87 -13.68 5.08
CA THR A 403 15.67 -12.49 5.41
C THR A 403 17.16 -12.79 5.33
N ASN A 404 17.99 -11.75 5.24
CA ASN A 404 19.42 -11.88 5.45
C ASN A 404 19.89 -10.80 6.42
N ALA A 405 20.63 -11.20 7.46
CA ALA A 405 21.16 -10.28 8.47
C ALA A 405 22.63 -10.62 8.76
N PRO A 406 23.53 -9.61 8.83
CA PRO A 406 23.30 -8.20 8.49
C PRO A 406 23.07 -7.97 6.99
N ASN A 407 22.53 -6.80 6.62
CA ASN A 407 22.43 -6.29 5.24
C ASN A 407 22.43 -4.74 5.24
N PRO A 408 23.43 -4.05 4.66
CA PRO A 408 24.63 -4.58 4.01
C PRO A 408 25.53 -5.41 4.95
N PHE A 409 26.38 -6.26 4.41
CA PHE A 409 27.24 -7.16 5.18
C PHE A 409 28.70 -7.20 4.69
N ASN A 410 29.63 -7.57 5.58
CA ASN A 410 31.06 -7.69 5.29
C ASN A 410 31.73 -8.87 6.02
N PRO A 411 32.22 -9.90 5.31
CA PRO A 411 31.65 -10.45 4.10
C PRO A 411 30.60 -11.54 4.40
N ARG A 412 30.16 -11.67 5.66
CA ARG A 412 29.24 -12.74 6.10
C ARG A 412 27.83 -12.23 6.37
N THR A 413 26.82 -12.96 5.91
CA THR A 413 25.40 -12.77 6.24
C THR A 413 24.73 -14.12 6.48
N VAL A 414 23.73 -14.15 7.35
CA VAL A 414 22.91 -15.34 7.58
C VAL A 414 21.58 -15.14 6.87
N ILE A 415 21.29 -16.02 5.92
CA ILE A 415 20.02 -16.08 5.22
C ILE A 415 19.09 -16.98 6.04
N SER A 416 18.05 -16.40 6.63
CA SER A 416 17.03 -17.12 7.39
C SER A 416 15.79 -17.32 6.54
N PHE A 417 15.12 -18.45 6.68
CA PHE A 417 13.85 -18.76 6.02
C PHE A 417 13.01 -19.69 6.89
N ALA A 418 11.70 -19.66 6.75
CA ALA A 418 10.81 -20.59 7.45
C ALA A 418 10.09 -21.48 6.45
N LEU A 419 9.94 -22.76 6.80
CA LEU A 419 9.13 -23.72 6.07
C LEU A 419 7.91 -24.10 6.90
N ARG A 420 6.75 -24.29 6.27
CA ARG A 420 5.54 -24.76 6.97
C ARG A 420 5.56 -26.25 7.26
N GLU A 421 6.18 -26.97 6.34
CA GLU A 421 6.28 -28.42 6.34
C GLU A 421 7.68 -28.78 5.86
N PRO A 422 8.20 -29.96 6.22
CA PRO A 422 9.48 -30.41 5.73
C PRO A 422 9.46 -30.52 4.19
N ALA A 423 10.41 -29.89 3.51
CA ALA A 423 10.45 -29.86 2.05
C ALA A 423 11.89 -29.84 1.50
N PRO A 424 12.12 -30.36 0.27
CA PRO A 424 13.36 -30.10 -0.46
C PRO A 424 13.47 -28.62 -0.79
N VAL A 425 14.63 -28.02 -0.51
CA VAL A 425 14.92 -26.60 -0.78
C VAL A 425 16.17 -26.40 -1.63
N ASP A 426 16.10 -25.37 -2.47
CA ASP A 426 17.22 -24.79 -3.20
C ASP A 426 17.41 -23.34 -2.74
N LEU A 427 18.61 -22.98 -2.26
CA LEU A 427 18.96 -21.60 -1.91
C LEU A 427 20.18 -21.18 -2.74
N THR A 428 19.95 -20.28 -3.69
CA THR A 428 20.95 -19.90 -4.70
C THR A 428 21.15 -18.39 -4.72
N ILE A 429 22.39 -17.98 -4.90
CA ILE A 429 22.83 -16.59 -4.97
C ILE A 429 23.15 -16.24 -6.41
N PHE A 430 22.72 -15.05 -6.82
CA PHE A 430 22.85 -14.50 -8.16
C PHE A 430 23.50 -13.13 -8.12
N ASP A 431 24.26 -12.80 -9.17
CA ASP A 431 24.74 -11.43 -9.40
C ASP A 431 23.63 -10.54 -10.01
N SER A 432 23.96 -9.27 -10.23
CA SER A 432 23.02 -8.30 -10.81
C SER A 432 22.61 -8.59 -12.25
N ALA A 433 23.32 -9.47 -12.95
CA ALA A 433 22.99 -9.95 -14.30
C ALA A 433 22.17 -11.26 -14.27
N GLY A 434 21.82 -11.76 -13.08
CA GLY A 434 21.07 -13.01 -12.90
C GLY A 434 21.92 -14.27 -13.10
N ARG A 435 23.26 -14.17 -13.13
CA ARG A 435 24.15 -15.33 -13.20
C ARG A 435 24.32 -15.93 -11.81
N VAL A 436 24.32 -17.26 -11.71
CA VAL A 436 24.56 -17.97 -10.45
C VAL A 436 25.98 -17.68 -9.97
N VAL A 437 26.08 -17.26 -8.71
CA VAL A 437 27.33 -16.98 -8.01
C VAL A 437 27.68 -18.13 -7.07
N ARG A 438 26.67 -18.64 -6.35
CA ARG A 438 26.84 -19.67 -5.32
C ARG A 438 25.53 -20.41 -5.10
N SER A 439 25.58 -21.74 -5.02
CA SER A 439 24.49 -22.53 -4.45
C SER A 439 24.82 -22.86 -2.99
N LEU A 440 23.99 -22.39 -2.06
CA LEU A 440 24.17 -22.68 -0.62
C LEU A 440 23.60 -24.04 -0.25
N VAL A 441 22.45 -24.40 -0.83
CA VAL A 441 21.84 -25.73 -0.72
C VAL A 441 21.20 -26.10 -2.06
N GLN A 442 21.18 -27.38 -2.39
CA GLN A 442 20.55 -27.88 -3.61
C GLN A 442 19.84 -29.22 -3.34
N GLY A 443 18.52 -29.22 -3.43
CA GLY A 443 17.66 -30.38 -3.15
C GLY A 443 17.76 -30.87 -1.70
N GLU A 444 18.17 -30.02 -0.77
CA GLU A 444 18.34 -30.40 0.64
C GLU A 444 16.97 -30.46 1.32
N PHE A 445 16.69 -31.55 2.05
CA PHE A 445 15.44 -31.67 2.81
C PHE A 445 15.55 -30.88 4.11
N ALA A 446 14.79 -29.80 4.24
CA ALA A 446 14.78 -28.93 5.42
C ALA A 446 13.48 -29.11 6.20
N ASP A 447 13.55 -29.07 7.53
CA ASP A 447 12.41 -29.27 8.42
C ASP A 447 11.45 -28.06 8.42
N ALA A 448 10.21 -28.31 8.86
CA ALA A 448 9.28 -27.25 9.22
C ALA A 448 9.87 -26.34 10.32
N GLY A 449 9.50 -25.06 10.30
CA GLY A 449 10.04 -24.04 11.19
C GLY A 449 11.20 -23.25 10.58
N THR A 450 11.91 -22.52 11.44
CA THR A 450 12.99 -21.61 11.02
C THR A 450 14.27 -22.37 10.69
N ASN A 451 14.81 -22.05 9.53
CA ASN A 451 16.04 -22.56 8.96
C ASN A 451 16.98 -21.38 8.63
N ALA A 452 18.29 -21.62 8.65
CA ALA A 452 19.27 -20.60 8.34
C ALA A 452 20.47 -21.17 7.57
N ARG A 453 21.02 -20.39 6.63
CA ARG A 453 22.24 -20.72 5.87
C ARG A 453 23.13 -19.49 5.78
N GLU A 454 24.43 -19.66 6.06
CA GLU A 454 25.40 -18.57 5.98
C GLU A 454 25.97 -18.44 4.56
N TRP A 455 26.13 -17.20 4.10
CA TRP A 455 27.00 -16.89 2.97
C TRP A 455 28.17 -16.01 3.41
N ASN A 456 29.38 -16.35 2.95
CA ASN A 456 30.63 -15.67 3.29
C ASN A 456 31.18 -14.75 2.17
N GLY A 457 30.37 -14.48 1.15
CA GLY A 457 30.75 -13.63 0.02
C GLY A 457 31.70 -14.32 -0.97
N ASN A 458 31.71 -15.64 -1.06
CA ASN A 458 32.51 -16.38 -2.03
C ASN A 458 31.64 -17.10 -3.08
N ASP A 459 32.19 -17.33 -4.27
CA ASP A 459 31.57 -18.13 -5.32
C ASP A 459 31.68 -19.64 -5.05
N ASP A 460 31.15 -20.48 -5.95
CA ASP A 460 31.27 -21.95 -5.86
C ASP A 460 32.72 -22.47 -5.93
N ALA A 461 33.64 -21.70 -6.53
CA ALA A 461 35.07 -22.01 -6.56
C ALA A 461 35.81 -21.54 -5.29
N GLY A 462 35.10 -20.99 -4.30
CA GLY A 462 35.66 -20.49 -3.05
C GLY A 462 36.39 -19.15 -3.19
N ARG A 463 36.27 -18.46 -4.32
CA ARG A 463 36.90 -17.15 -4.57
C ARG A 463 36.00 -16.03 -4.05
N PRO A 464 36.56 -14.98 -3.43
CA PRO A 464 35.79 -13.82 -3.00
C PRO A 464 35.18 -13.10 -4.22
N VAL A 465 33.89 -12.75 -4.13
CA VAL A 465 33.22 -11.88 -5.13
C VAL A 465 33.34 -10.40 -4.77
N ALA A 466 33.16 -9.51 -5.74
CA ALA A 466 33.30 -8.06 -5.57
C ALA A 466 32.18 -7.47 -4.70
N SER A 467 32.43 -6.32 -4.07
CA SER A 467 31.38 -5.50 -3.45
C SER A 467 30.29 -5.16 -4.46
N GLY A 468 29.02 -5.21 -4.07
CA GLY A 468 27.91 -4.97 -4.98
C GLY A 468 26.59 -5.55 -4.51
N LYS A 469 25.55 -5.35 -5.34
CA LYS A 469 24.22 -5.89 -5.13
C LYS A 469 24.15 -7.31 -5.67
N TYR A 470 23.66 -8.22 -4.83
CA TYR A 470 23.38 -9.62 -5.15
C TYR A 470 21.92 -9.93 -4.86
N TYR A 471 21.44 -11.05 -5.38
CA TYR A 471 20.12 -11.58 -5.11
C TYR A 471 20.24 -12.99 -4.57
N TYR A 472 19.38 -13.38 -3.63
CA TYR A 472 19.27 -14.76 -3.17
C TYR A 472 17.84 -15.24 -3.40
N ARG A 473 17.72 -16.47 -3.87
CA ARG A 473 16.44 -17.11 -4.20
C ARG A 473 16.30 -18.40 -3.43
N LEU A 474 15.19 -18.54 -2.73
CA LEU A 474 14.75 -19.79 -2.12
C LEU A 474 13.66 -20.40 -3.00
N ALA A 475 13.81 -21.67 -3.37
CA ALA A 475 12.74 -22.49 -3.93
C ALA A 475 12.50 -23.69 -3.01
N ALA A 476 11.24 -24.01 -2.74
CA ALA A 476 10.86 -25.20 -1.99
C ALA A 476 9.89 -26.05 -2.81
N ALA A 477 10.10 -27.37 -2.81
CA ALA A 477 9.36 -28.33 -3.64
C ALA A 477 8.43 -29.26 -2.83
N GLY A 478 7.87 -28.76 -1.72
CA GLY A 478 6.88 -29.47 -0.89
C GLY A 478 5.51 -29.58 -1.56
N ASP A 479 4.49 -29.97 -0.79
CA ASP A 479 3.10 -30.12 -1.29
C ASP A 479 2.54 -28.78 -1.79
N ARG A 480 3.09 -27.67 -1.30
CA ARG A 480 2.87 -26.30 -1.81
C ARG A 480 4.19 -25.69 -2.28
N PRO A 481 4.57 -25.84 -3.56
CA PRO A 481 5.83 -25.32 -4.05
C PRO A 481 5.81 -23.78 -4.11
N PHE A 482 6.92 -23.15 -3.76
CA PHE A 482 7.06 -21.70 -3.84
C PHE A 482 8.47 -21.30 -4.28
N THR A 483 8.61 -20.05 -4.74
CA THR A 483 9.91 -19.44 -5.04
C THR A 483 9.89 -17.96 -4.65
N ILE A 484 10.86 -17.52 -3.84
CA ILE A 484 11.00 -16.13 -3.38
C ILE A 484 12.41 -15.66 -3.68
N THR A 485 12.57 -14.43 -4.17
CA THR A 485 13.88 -13.80 -4.41
C THR A 485 13.97 -12.48 -3.65
N ARG A 486 15.08 -12.23 -2.93
CA ARG A 486 15.34 -10.96 -2.23
C ARG A 486 16.73 -10.39 -2.57
N PRO A 487 16.90 -9.05 -2.54
CA PRO A 487 18.19 -8.41 -2.74
C PRO A 487 19.04 -8.38 -1.45
N MET A 488 20.36 -8.35 -1.61
CA MET A 488 21.33 -8.09 -0.53
C MET A 488 22.54 -7.31 -1.03
N VAL A 489 23.26 -6.64 -0.13
CA VAL A 489 24.42 -5.80 -0.46
C VAL A 489 25.67 -6.28 0.26
N LEU A 490 26.67 -6.73 -0.50
CA LEU A 490 28.00 -7.06 0.01
C LEU A 490 28.90 -5.82 -0.05
N ILE A 491 29.51 -5.49 1.08
CA ILE A 491 30.55 -4.45 1.19
C ILE A 491 31.82 -5.14 1.65
N ARG A 492 32.88 -5.07 0.86
CA ARG A 492 34.24 -5.46 1.23
C ARG A 492 35.17 -4.27 1.25
#